data_AF-X1EEM9-F1
#
_entry.id   AF-X1EEM9-F1
#
_cell.length_a   1.000
_cell.length_b   1.000
_cell.length_c   1.000
_cell.angle_alpha   90.00
_cell.angle_beta   90.00
_cell.angle_gamma   90.00
#
_symmetry.space_group_name_H-M   'P 1'
#
loop_
_entity.id
_entity.type
_entity.pdbx_description
1 polymer ?
#
loop_
_entity_poly.entity_id
_entity_poly.type
_entity_poly.pdbx_seq_one_letter_code
_entity_poly.pdbx_strand_id
1 'polypeptide(L)'
;MKLIKNLLFNIKEGLHILINGYVSVYEKRGEYQIVALDARPVGKGSLILAFEQLKEKLEKKGYFDCIHKKNIPILPNKIGIVTSVGGAVIRDIISVLERKFKNFHLIIRDVNVQGITSSDEICKAIDDLCQYGVDVIILARGGGSLEDLWAFNTEKLAEKIFDCPVPLISAVGHETDYTISDFVADKRAATPSVAGEVVILNKTETVENLKEASKKIKNLVKSKMAILKKEFNFLTSRRIFIKPETILNKFNQAAGELCIKLIGNMKRLIRAREKYYLTIVS
;
A
#
# COMPACT_ATOMS: atom_id res chain seq x y z
N MET A 1 -6.40 -13.52 -54.87
CA MET A 1 -7.45 -12.52 -54.58
C MET A 1 -7.04 -11.21 -55.25
N LYS A 2 -7.79 -10.74 -56.25
CA LYS A 2 -7.57 -9.40 -56.84
C LYS A 2 -8.42 -8.40 -56.06
N LEU A 3 -7.78 -7.46 -55.37
CA LEU A 3 -8.46 -6.43 -54.57
C LEU A 3 -8.76 -5.21 -55.46
N ILE A 4 -10.01 -4.77 -55.48
CA ILE A 4 -10.40 -3.51 -56.11
C ILE A 4 -9.96 -2.35 -55.20
N LYS A 5 -9.54 -1.26 -55.83
CA LYS A 5 -8.69 -0.15 -55.34
C LYS A 5 -9.17 0.68 -54.13
N ASN A 6 -10.24 0.34 -53.41
CA ASN A 6 -10.82 1.17 -52.35
C ASN A 6 -11.18 0.39 -51.06
N LEU A 7 -10.20 -0.27 -50.43
CA LEU A 7 -10.36 -0.73 -49.05
C LEU A 7 -9.95 0.38 -48.08
N LEU A 8 -10.85 0.78 -47.18
CA LEU A 8 -10.59 1.78 -46.14
C LEU A 8 -9.69 1.27 -44.99
N PHE A 9 -9.25 0.00 -45.05
CA PHE A 9 -8.44 -0.63 -44.01
C PHE A 9 -7.45 -1.65 -44.60
N ASN A 10 -6.34 -1.86 -43.91
CA ASN A 10 -5.35 -2.88 -44.28
C ASN A 10 -5.75 -4.25 -43.72
N ILE A 11 -5.78 -5.26 -44.59
CA ILE A 11 -5.97 -6.65 -44.20
C ILE A 11 -4.67 -7.13 -43.53
N LYS A 12 -4.76 -7.55 -42.27
CA LYS A 12 -3.67 -8.17 -41.51
C LYS A 12 -4.00 -9.63 -41.25
N GLU A 13 -2.95 -10.43 -41.06
CA GLU A 13 -3.08 -11.84 -40.67
C GLU A 13 -3.90 -11.95 -39.35
N GLY A 14 -4.88 -12.85 -39.32
CA GLY A 14 -5.84 -12.99 -38.21
C GLY A 14 -7.11 -12.12 -38.30
N LEU A 15 -7.25 -11.26 -39.31
CA LEU A 15 -8.47 -10.44 -39.48
C LEU A 15 -9.61 -11.25 -40.11
N HIS A 16 -10.69 -11.46 -39.35
CA HIS A 16 -11.94 -12.00 -39.89
C HIS A 16 -12.70 -10.92 -40.67
N ILE A 17 -12.96 -11.16 -41.95
CA ILE A 17 -13.68 -10.24 -42.83
C ILE A 17 -14.88 -10.91 -43.48
N LEU A 18 -15.99 -10.18 -43.57
CA LEU A 18 -17.15 -10.55 -44.36
C LEU A 18 -16.92 -9.97 -45.75
N ILE A 19 -16.78 -10.85 -46.73
CA ILE A 19 -16.56 -10.46 -48.12
C ILE A 19 -17.88 -10.63 -48.86
N ASN A 20 -18.39 -9.54 -49.44
CA ASN A 20 -19.45 -9.60 -50.42
C ASN A 20 -18.84 -9.58 -51.82
N GLY A 21 -19.17 -10.55 -52.66
CA GLY A 21 -18.51 -10.75 -53.94
C GLY A 21 -19.01 -11.99 -54.66
N TYR A 22 -18.33 -12.36 -55.75
CA TYR A 22 -18.67 -13.54 -56.53
C TYR A 22 -17.43 -14.37 -56.83
N VAL A 23 -17.66 -15.67 -57.05
CA VAL A 23 -16.61 -16.61 -57.46
C VAL A 23 -16.49 -16.55 -58.97
N SER A 24 -15.27 -16.35 -59.46
CA SER A 24 -14.93 -16.36 -60.88
C SER A 24 -13.92 -17.46 -61.16
N VAL A 25 -14.04 -18.13 -62.31
CA VAL A 25 -13.16 -19.22 -62.72
C VAL A 25 -12.28 -18.74 -63.86
N TYR A 26 -10.97 -18.91 -63.71
CA TYR A 26 -10.04 -18.66 -64.79
C TYR A 26 -9.87 -19.93 -65.63
N GLU A 27 -10.70 -20.06 -66.67
CA GLU A 27 -10.86 -21.28 -67.48
C GLU A 27 -9.55 -21.85 -68.04
N LYS A 28 -8.57 -21.01 -68.38
CA LYS A 28 -7.27 -21.47 -68.91
C LYS A 28 -6.41 -22.26 -67.91
N ARG A 29 -6.66 -22.13 -66.60
CA ARG A 29 -5.91 -22.83 -65.54
C ARG A 29 -6.79 -23.55 -64.53
N GLY A 30 -8.11 -23.45 -64.63
CA GLY A 30 -9.05 -24.06 -63.68
C GLY A 30 -8.98 -23.45 -62.26
N GLU A 31 -8.41 -22.25 -62.12
CA GLU A 31 -8.25 -21.59 -60.82
C GLU A 31 -9.53 -20.84 -60.44
N TYR A 32 -10.07 -21.13 -59.26
CA TYR A 32 -11.17 -20.38 -58.66
C TYR A 32 -10.64 -19.15 -57.95
N GLN A 33 -11.21 -17.98 -58.23
CA GLN A 33 -10.85 -16.71 -57.60
C GLN A 33 -12.10 -16.03 -57.07
N ILE A 34 -12.05 -15.58 -55.81
CA ILE A 34 -13.10 -14.74 -55.24
C ILE A 34 -12.79 -13.28 -55.61
N VAL A 35 -13.74 -12.64 -56.29
CA VAL A 35 -13.71 -11.21 -56.58
C VAL A 35 -14.53 -10.50 -55.51
N ALA A 36 -13.85 -9.80 -54.61
CA ALA A 36 -14.48 -9.04 -53.53
C ALA A 36 -14.99 -7.68 -54.06
N LEU A 37 -16.29 -7.41 -53.89
CA LEU A 37 -16.93 -6.12 -54.18
C LEU A 37 -16.92 -5.21 -52.95
N ASP A 38 -17.17 -5.77 -51.77
CA ASP A 38 -17.09 -5.09 -50.47
C ASP A 38 -16.44 -6.05 -49.46
N ALA A 39 -15.67 -5.52 -48.53
CA ALA A 39 -15.17 -6.29 -47.40
C ALA A 39 -15.31 -5.48 -46.12
N ARG A 40 -15.89 -6.08 -45.09
CA ARG A 40 -16.04 -5.44 -43.77
C ARG A 40 -15.39 -6.29 -42.70
N PRO A 41 -14.69 -5.69 -41.73
CA PRO A 41 -14.23 -6.43 -40.57
C PRO A 41 -15.44 -6.97 -39.79
N VAL A 42 -15.44 -8.27 -39.52
CA VAL A 42 -16.49 -8.94 -38.73
C VAL A 42 -16.19 -8.73 -37.26
N GLY A 43 -17.21 -8.45 -36.45
CA GLY A 43 -17.13 -8.57 -34.98
C GLY A 43 -16.69 -7.33 -34.20
N LYS A 44 -15.81 -6.47 -34.72
CA LYS A 44 -15.31 -5.32 -33.94
C LYS A 44 -16.40 -4.31 -33.54
N GLY A 45 -17.27 -3.93 -34.47
CA GLY A 45 -18.34 -2.96 -34.18
C GLY A 45 -19.40 -3.48 -33.21
N SER A 46 -19.75 -4.77 -33.30
CA SER A 46 -20.72 -5.40 -32.40
C SER A 46 -20.18 -5.60 -30.98
N LEU A 47 -18.88 -5.95 -30.84
CA LEU A 47 -18.25 -6.10 -29.53
C LEU A 47 -18.09 -4.73 -28.84
N ILE A 48 -17.70 -3.69 -29.58
CA ILE A 48 -17.62 -2.33 -29.05
C ILE A 48 -18.99 -1.85 -28.58
N LEU A 49 -20.04 -2.02 -29.40
CA LEU A 49 -21.41 -1.65 -29.03
C LEU A 49 -21.88 -2.42 -27.79
N ALA A 50 -21.64 -3.72 -27.73
CA ALA A 50 -22.01 -4.55 -26.58
C ALA A 50 -21.23 -4.15 -25.31
N PHE A 51 -19.96 -3.76 -25.46
CA PHE A 51 -19.15 -3.25 -24.35
C PHE A 51 -19.70 -1.92 -23.82
N GLU A 52 -20.03 -0.99 -24.70
CA GLU A 52 -20.61 0.30 -24.32
C GLU A 52 -21.96 0.13 -23.61
N GLN A 53 -22.83 -0.74 -24.14
CA GLN A 53 -24.12 -1.08 -23.51
C GLN A 53 -23.94 -1.71 -22.12
N LEU A 54 -23.00 -2.65 -21.99
CA LEU A 54 -22.72 -3.30 -20.71
C LEU A 54 -22.11 -2.31 -19.70
N LYS A 55 -21.19 -1.45 -20.17
CA LYS A 55 -20.59 -0.41 -19.34
C LYS A 55 -21.67 0.53 -18.80
N GLU A 56 -22.54 1.06 -19.67
CA GLU A 56 -23.62 1.96 -19.27
C GLU A 56 -24.59 1.28 -18.29
N LYS A 57 -24.92 0.01 -18.54
CA LYS A 57 -25.78 -0.79 -17.65
C LYS A 57 -25.18 -0.94 -16.24
N LEU A 58 -23.90 -1.25 -16.14
CA LEU A 58 -23.21 -1.46 -14.87
C LEU A 58 -22.90 -0.14 -14.15
N GLU A 59 -22.61 0.92 -14.90
CA GLU A 59 -22.46 2.28 -14.36
C GLU A 59 -23.75 2.75 -13.71
N LYS A 60 -24.91 2.53 -14.36
CA LYS A 60 -26.23 2.80 -13.77
C LYS A 60 -26.53 1.98 -12.51
N LYS A 61 -25.90 0.81 -12.35
CA LYS A 61 -25.99 0.00 -11.13
C LYS A 61 -25.03 0.47 -10.02
N GLY A 62 -24.16 1.45 -10.27
CA GLY A 62 -23.19 1.97 -9.31
C GLY A 62 -21.95 1.08 -9.13
N TYR A 63 -21.73 0.08 -9.99
CA TYR A 63 -20.62 -0.89 -9.80
C TYR A 63 -19.23 -0.26 -9.94
N PHE A 64 -19.14 0.93 -10.54
CA PHE A 64 -17.88 1.63 -10.75
C PHE A 64 -17.59 2.68 -9.67
N ASP A 65 -18.53 2.92 -8.75
CA ASP A 65 -18.40 3.97 -7.76
C ASP A 65 -17.26 3.68 -6.78
N CYS A 66 -16.40 4.68 -6.59
CA CYS A 66 -15.24 4.57 -5.69
C CYS A 66 -15.63 4.26 -4.23
N ILE A 67 -16.88 4.51 -3.83
CA ILE A 67 -17.40 4.25 -2.48
C ILE A 67 -17.44 2.74 -2.19
N HIS A 68 -17.63 1.91 -3.21
CA HIS A 68 -17.67 0.44 -3.06
C HIS A 68 -16.29 -0.21 -3.15
N LYS A 69 -15.25 0.56 -3.53
CA LYS A 69 -13.90 0.03 -3.73
C LYS A 69 -13.19 -0.15 -2.39
N LYS A 70 -12.61 -1.33 -2.20
CA LYS A 70 -11.89 -1.76 -1.01
C LYS A 70 -10.44 -1.31 -1.08
N ASN A 71 -9.89 -0.91 0.06
CA ASN A 71 -8.46 -0.61 0.15
C ASN A 71 -7.64 -1.90 0.14
N ILE A 72 -6.56 -1.90 -0.62
CA ILE A 72 -5.60 -3.02 -0.63
C ILE A 72 -4.84 -3.02 0.70
N PRO A 73 -4.73 -4.18 1.38
CA PRO A 73 -3.97 -4.30 2.61
C PRO A 73 -2.53 -3.81 2.42
N ILE A 74 -1.99 -3.15 3.44
CA ILE A 74 -0.62 -2.59 3.40
C ILE A 74 0.43 -3.72 3.36
N LEU A 75 0.12 -4.86 3.98
CA LEU A 75 0.99 -6.04 4.07
C LEU A 75 0.16 -7.33 3.86
N PRO A 76 -0.22 -7.65 2.62
CA PRO A 76 -0.88 -8.93 2.35
C PRO A 76 0.14 -10.06 2.55
N ASN A 77 -0.23 -11.04 3.37
CA ASN A 77 0.56 -12.24 3.59
C ASN A 77 0.26 -13.29 2.52
N LYS A 78 -1.00 -13.41 2.11
CA LYS A 78 -1.45 -14.34 1.07
C LYS A 78 -1.97 -13.57 -0.14
N ILE A 79 -1.31 -13.72 -1.28
CA ILE A 79 -1.68 -13.10 -2.54
C ILE A 79 -2.26 -14.20 -3.45
N GLY A 80 -3.51 -14.04 -3.84
CA GLY A 80 -4.16 -14.89 -4.84
C GLY A 80 -3.90 -14.37 -6.26
N ILE A 81 -3.55 -15.23 -7.19
CA ILE A 81 -3.43 -14.89 -8.61
C ILE A 81 -4.38 -15.77 -9.41
N VAL A 82 -5.23 -15.13 -10.21
CA VAL A 82 -6.07 -15.78 -11.22
C VAL A 82 -5.47 -15.49 -12.58
N THR A 83 -4.87 -16.50 -13.21
CA THR A 83 -4.26 -16.40 -14.54
C THR A 83 -4.00 -17.80 -15.11
N SER A 84 -3.53 -17.89 -16.36
CA SER A 84 -3.10 -19.16 -16.95
C SER A 84 -1.63 -19.46 -16.61
N VAL A 85 -1.35 -20.68 -16.13
CA VAL A 85 0.00 -21.11 -15.72
C VAL A 85 1.00 -21.17 -16.88
N GLY A 86 0.52 -21.26 -18.12
CA GLY A 86 1.36 -21.28 -19.32
C GLY A 86 2.00 -19.94 -19.69
N GLY A 87 1.57 -18.81 -19.10
CA GLY A 87 1.96 -17.46 -19.51
C GLY A 87 3.19 -16.88 -18.79
N ALA A 88 3.87 -15.92 -19.44
CA ALA A 88 4.95 -15.12 -18.83
C ALA A 88 4.46 -14.25 -17.65
N VAL A 89 3.15 -13.98 -17.59
CA VAL A 89 2.44 -13.18 -16.59
C VAL A 89 2.82 -13.53 -15.15
N ILE A 90 2.85 -14.81 -14.82
CA ILE A 90 3.17 -15.27 -13.45
C ILE A 90 4.61 -14.91 -13.10
N ARG A 91 5.55 -15.12 -14.04
CA ARG A 91 6.97 -14.84 -13.84
C ARG A 91 7.20 -13.34 -13.65
N ASP A 92 6.48 -12.52 -14.41
CA ASP A 92 6.53 -11.07 -14.31
C ASP A 92 6.06 -10.59 -12.92
N ILE A 93 4.92 -11.10 -12.45
CA ILE A 93 4.41 -10.78 -11.11
C ILE A 93 5.39 -11.26 -10.04
N ILE A 94 5.86 -12.52 -10.10
CA ILE A 94 6.79 -13.10 -9.13
C ILE A 94 8.09 -12.30 -9.08
N SER A 95 8.68 -11.96 -10.23
CA SER A 95 9.96 -11.22 -10.29
C SER A 95 9.85 -9.86 -9.61
N VAL A 96 8.73 -9.15 -9.81
CA VAL A 96 8.46 -7.88 -9.15
C VAL A 96 8.24 -8.06 -7.64
N LEU A 97 7.46 -9.07 -7.25
CA LEU A 97 7.19 -9.39 -5.85
C LEU A 97 8.49 -9.72 -5.11
N GLU A 98 9.29 -10.67 -5.61
CA GLU A 98 10.54 -11.14 -4.99
C GLU A 98 11.60 -10.04 -4.86
N ARG A 99 11.72 -9.16 -5.87
CA ARG A 99 12.69 -8.07 -5.85
C ARG A 99 12.44 -7.09 -4.70
N LYS A 100 11.18 -6.83 -4.36
CA LYS A 100 10.82 -5.85 -3.34
C LYS A 100 10.47 -6.49 -1.98
N PHE A 101 10.05 -7.75 -1.96
CA PHE A 101 9.61 -8.43 -0.74
C PHE A 101 9.74 -9.95 -0.81
N LYS A 102 10.23 -10.60 0.27
CA LYS A 102 10.44 -12.06 0.32
C LYS A 102 9.47 -12.82 1.24
N ASN A 103 8.55 -12.12 1.92
CA ASN A 103 7.68 -12.75 2.93
C ASN A 103 6.21 -12.70 2.52
N PHE A 104 5.90 -13.32 1.38
CA PHE A 104 4.55 -13.48 0.86
C PHE A 104 4.30 -14.94 0.50
N HIS A 105 3.04 -15.35 0.56
CA HIS A 105 2.56 -16.65 0.09
C HIS A 105 1.74 -16.41 -1.17
N LEU A 106 2.14 -17.06 -2.26
CA LEU A 106 1.45 -16.95 -3.54
C LEU A 106 0.55 -18.16 -3.75
N ILE A 107 -0.72 -17.94 -4.04
CA ILE A 107 -1.67 -19.00 -4.39
C ILE A 107 -2.18 -18.71 -5.78
N ILE A 108 -1.92 -19.64 -6.70
CA ILE A 108 -2.27 -19.48 -8.10
C ILE A 108 -3.46 -20.39 -8.41
N ARG A 109 -4.51 -19.83 -8.99
CA ARG A 109 -5.58 -20.59 -9.62
C ARG A 109 -5.43 -20.50 -11.13
N ASP A 110 -5.08 -21.64 -11.72
CA ASP A 110 -4.96 -21.80 -13.16
C ASP A 110 -6.35 -21.79 -13.81
N VAL A 111 -6.56 -20.85 -14.72
CA VAL A 111 -7.81 -20.72 -15.47
C VAL A 111 -7.52 -20.35 -16.92
N ASN A 112 -8.43 -20.70 -17.81
CA ASN A 112 -8.41 -20.16 -19.16
C ASN A 112 -8.74 -18.67 -19.10
N VAL A 113 -7.82 -17.84 -19.60
CA VAL A 113 -7.95 -16.38 -19.67
C VAL A 113 -8.44 -15.88 -21.04
N GLN A 114 -8.85 -16.81 -21.91
CA GLN A 114 -9.37 -16.54 -23.24
C GLN A 114 -10.38 -17.62 -23.65
N GLY A 115 -11.40 -17.21 -24.41
CA GLY A 115 -12.48 -18.08 -24.84
C GLY A 115 -13.77 -17.90 -24.03
N ILE A 116 -14.80 -18.65 -24.45
CA ILE A 116 -16.17 -18.45 -23.99
C ILE A 116 -16.39 -18.97 -22.56
N THR A 117 -15.68 -20.03 -22.15
CA THR A 117 -15.78 -20.62 -20.80
C THR A 117 -14.98 -19.87 -19.74
N SER A 118 -14.09 -18.96 -20.16
CA SER A 118 -13.16 -18.26 -19.28
C SER A 118 -13.83 -17.44 -18.18
N SER A 119 -14.93 -16.74 -18.49
CA SER A 119 -15.64 -15.93 -17.48
C SER A 119 -16.12 -16.80 -16.31
N ASP A 120 -16.65 -18.00 -16.59
CA ASP A 120 -17.13 -18.92 -15.57
C ASP A 120 -16.00 -19.53 -14.74
N GLU A 121 -14.88 -19.87 -15.39
CA GLU A 121 -13.68 -20.38 -14.72
C GLU A 121 -13.07 -19.31 -13.81
N ILE A 122 -12.96 -18.06 -14.27
CA ILE A 122 -12.46 -16.93 -13.49
C ILE A 122 -13.36 -16.70 -12.26
N CYS A 123 -14.68 -16.73 -12.43
CA CYS A 123 -15.61 -16.57 -11.30
C CYS A 123 -15.41 -17.65 -10.22
N LYS A 124 -15.22 -18.91 -10.62
CA LYS A 124 -14.93 -20.02 -9.71
C LYS A 124 -13.56 -19.86 -9.04
N ALA A 125 -12.56 -19.39 -9.77
CA ALA A 125 -11.23 -19.14 -9.20
C ALA A 125 -11.24 -18.02 -8.16
N ILE A 126 -12.06 -16.97 -8.36
CA ILE A 126 -12.27 -15.93 -7.35
C ILE A 126 -12.88 -16.56 -6.08
N ASP A 127 -13.92 -17.38 -6.22
CA ASP A 127 -14.54 -18.08 -5.08
C ASP A 127 -13.56 -18.96 -4.31
N ASP A 128 -12.80 -19.77 -5.04
CA ASP A 128 -11.79 -20.66 -4.48
C ASP A 128 -10.74 -19.90 -3.67
N LEU A 129 -10.29 -18.75 -4.16
CA LEU A 129 -9.31 -17.90 -3.49
C LEU A 129 -9.90 -17.20 -2.26
N CYS A 130 -11.15 -16.74 -2.35
CA CYS A 130 -11.87 -16.20 -1.20
C CYS A 130 -12.02 -17.26 -0.10
N GLN A 131 -12.39 -18.49 -0.46
CA GLN A 131 -12.53 -19.60 0.49
C GLN A 131 -11.18 -20.00 1.12
N TYR A 132 -10.08 -19.91 0.37
CA TYR A 132 -8.74 -20.15 0.90
C TYR A 132 -8.29 -19.06 1.91
N GLY A 133 -8.93 -17.89 1.88
CA GLY A 133 -8.61 -16.77 2.76
C GLY A 133 -7.34 -16.04 2.32
N VAL A 134 -7.30 -15.60 1.05
CA VAL A 134 -6.27 -14.67 0.57
C VAL A 134 -6.60 -13.23 0.96
N ASP A 135 -5.58 -12.39 1.10
CA ASP A 135 -5.72 -10.99 1.52
C ASP A 135 -5.99 -10.05 0.34
N VAL A 136 -5.54 -10.43 -0.86
CA VAL A 136 -5.72 -9.69 -2.11
C VAL A 136 -5.72 -10.66 -3.29
N ILE A 137 -6.54 -10.38 -4.30
CA ILE A 137 -6.60 -11.15 -5.55
C ILE A 137 -6.05 -10.28 -6.70
N ILE A 138 -5.20 -10.86 -7.53
CA ILE A 138 -4.74 -10.27 -8.79
C ILE A 138 -5.36 -11.08 -9.92
N LEU A 139 -6.25 -10.47 -10.69
CA LEU A 139 -6.73 -11.01 -11.95
C LEU A 139 -5.82 -10.51 -13.06
N ALA A 140 -5.04 -11.40 -13.65
CA ALA A 140 -4.00 -11.01 -14.60
C ALA A 140 -4.10 -11.78 -15.92
N ARG A 141 -3.84 -11.06 -17.00
CA ARG A 141 -3.68 -11.63 -18.34
C ARG A 141 -2.50 -10.94 -19.02
N GLY A 142 -1.84 -11.66 -19.93
CA GLY A 142 -0.90 -11.05 -20.87
C GLY A 142 -1.64 -10.33 -22.01
N GLY A 143 -0.90 -9.99 -23.07
CA GLY A 143 -1.48 -9.44 -24.31
C GLY A 143 -2.58 -10.30 -24.92
N GLY A 144 -3.26 -9.74 -25.91
CA GLY A 144 -4.38 -10.42 -26.57
C GLY A 144 -5.06 -9.54 -27.60
N SER A 145 -5.88 -10.17 -28.45
CA SER A 145 -6.81 -9.42 -29.29
C SER A 145 -8.02 -8.93 -28.46
N LEU A 146 -8.89 -8.12 -29.07
CA LEU A 146 -10.07 -7.59 -28.38
C LEU A 146 -11.11 -8.69 -28.10
N GLU A 147 -11.19 -9.69 -28.98
CA GLU A 147 -12.03 -10.88 -28.86
C GLU A 147 -11.62 -11.73 -27.64
N ASP A 148 -10.32 -11.78 -27.43
CA ASP A 148 -9.65 -12.46 -26.34
C ASP A 148 -9.95 -11.81 -24.98
N LEU A 149 -9.96 -10.47 -24.93
CA LEU A 149 -10.33 -9.68 -23.75
C LEU A 149 -11.82 -9.78 -23.40
N TRP A 150 -12.65 -10.32 -24.30
CA TRP A 150 -14.10 -10.39 -24.08
C TRP A 150 -14.49 -11.25 -22.88
N ALA A 151 -13.67 -12.23 -22.50
CA ALA A 151 -13.86 -13.02 -21.28
C ALA A 151 -14.01 -12.16 -20.02
N PHE A 152 -13.43 -10.95 -20.03
CA PHE A 152 -13.43 -9.99 -18.93
C PHE A 152 -14.55 -8.95 -19.02
N ASN A 153 -15.32 -8.96 -20.11
CA ASN A 153 -16.41 -8.04 -20.41
C ASN A 153 -17.77 -8.74 -20.28
N THR A 154 -18.02 -9.35 -19.12
CA THR A 154 -19.28 -10.06 -18.85
C THR A 154 -19.94 -9.54 -17.59
N GLU A 155 -21.27 -9.48 -17.58
CA GLU A 155 -22.05 -9.03 -16.41
C GLU A 155 -21.82 -9.93 -15.19
N LYS A 156 -21.73 -11.25 -15.41
CA LYS A 156 -21.47 -12.22 -14.35
C LYS A 156 -20.13 -11.99 -13.64
N LEU A 157 -19.07 -11.74 -14.40
CA LEU A 157 -17.76 -11.45 -13.80
C LEU A 157 -17.77 -10.10 -13.09
N ALA A 158 -18.45 -9.08 -13.64
CA ALA A 158 -18.61 -7.79 -12.99
C ALA A 158 -19.30 -7.91 -11.63
N GLU A 159 -20.45 -8.58 -11.58
CA GLU A 159 -21.17 -8.88 -10.34
C GLU A 159 -20.27 -9.65 -9.36
N LYS A 160 -19.52 -10.64 -9.88
CA LYS A 160 -18.62 -11.42 -9.04
C LYS A 160 -17.49 -10.61 -8.41
N ILE A 161 -16.88 -9.70 -9.17
CA ILE A 161 -15.81 -8.82 -8.66
C ILE A 161 -16.39 -7.85 -7.64
N PHE A 162 -17.58 -7.28 -7.90
CA PHE A 162 -18.24 -6.34 -7.01
C PHE A 162 -18.55 -6.97 -5.65
N ASP A 163 -19.13 -8.18 -5.66
CA ASP A 163 -19.53 -8.92 -4.45
C ASP A 163 -18.35 -9.62 -3.73
N CYS A 164 -17.16 -9.61 -4.33
CA CYS A 164 -15.98 -10.27 -3.77
C CYS A 164 -15.60 -9.64 -2.42
N PRO A 165 -15.53 -10.40 -1.30
CA PRO A 165 -15.18 -9.84 0.01
C PRO A 165 -13.71 -9.40 0.11
N VAL A 166 -12.85 -9.93 -0.77
CA VAL A 166 -11.41 -9.67 -0.82
C VAL A 166 -11.12 -8.60 -1.88
N PRO A 167 -10.21 -7.64 -1.64
CA PRO A 167 -9.86 -6.64 -2.63
C PRO A 167 -9.23 -7.28 -3.88
N LEU A 168 -9.69 -6.84 -5.06
CA LEU A 168 -9.29 -7.36 -6.35
C LEU A 168 -8.60 -6.31 -7.20
N ILE A 169 -7.44 -6.69 -7.75
CA ILE A 169 -6.65 -5.89 -8.68
C ILE A 169 -6.81 -6.47 -10.08
N SER A 170 -7.30 -5.66 -11.02
CA SER A 170 -7.36 -6.06 -12.43
C SER A 170 -6.08 -5.64 -13.15
N ALA A 171 -5.44 -6.61 -13.81
CA ALA A 171 -4.21 -6.47 -14.58
C ALA A 171 -4.34 -7.17 -15.94
N VAL A 172 -5.49 -6.92 -16.59
CA VAL A 172 -5.91 -7.58 -17.82
C VAL A 172 -5.70 -6.68 -19.03
N GLY A 173 -6.11 -5.42 -18.93
CA GLY A 173 -5.96 -4.43 -19.99
C GLY A 173 -4.52 -3.95 -20.20
N HIS A 174 -4.22 -3.45 -21.39
CA HIS A 174 -3.02 -2.64 -21.66
C HIS A 174 -3.34 -1.16 -21.43
N GLU A 175 -2.39 -0.23 -21.64
CA GLU A 175 -2.63 1.21 -21.42
C GLU A 175 -3.84 1.76 -22.19
N THR A 176 -4.15 1.21 -23.37
CA THR A 176 -5.27 1.66 -24.23
C THR A 176 -6.54 0.83 -24.12
N ASP A 177 -6.45 -0.41 -23.62
CA ASP A 177 -7.54 -1.39 -23.73
C ASP A 177 -8.16 -1.60 -22.35
N TYR A 178 -9.31 -0.97 -22.10
CA TYR A 178 -10.05 -1.10 -20.85
C TYR A 178 -11.07 -2.23 -20.94
N THR A 179 -11.16 -3.01 -19.88
CA THR A 179 -12.18 -4.05 -19.70
C THR A 179 -13.17 -3.67 -18.61
N ILE A 180 -14.34 -4.30 -18.60
CA ILE A 180 -15.33 -4.12 -17.52
C ILE A 180 -14.74 -4.53 -16.18
N SER A 181 -13.96 -5.62 -16.12
CA SER A 181 -13.26 -6.00 -14.90
C SER A 181 -12.32 -4.90 -14.38
N ASP A 182 -11.69 -4.11 -15.25
CA ASP A 182 -10.85 -2.98 -14.83
C ASP A 182 -11.65 -1.86 -14.16
N PHE A 183 -12.90 -1.63 -14.59
CA PHE A 183 -13.77 -0.61 -14.01
C PHE A 183 -14.33 -1.04 -12.65
N VAL A 184 -14.74 -2.31 -12.53
CA VAL A 184 -15.35 -2.85 -11.31
C VAL A 184 -14.30 -3.16 -10.24
N ALA A 185 -13.09 -3.55 -10.64
CA ALA A 185 -12.03 -3.86 -9.69
C ALA A 185 -11.71 -2.69 -8.75
N ASP A 186 -11.26 -3.02 -7.54
CA ASP A 186 -10.89 -2.05 -6.52
C ASP A 186 -9.70 -1.20 -6.97
N LYS A 187 -8.77 -1.81 -7.71
CA LYS A 187 -7.66 -1.11 -8.35
C LYS A 187 -7.31 -1.70 -9.70
N ARG A 188 -7.01 -0.81 -10.65
CA ARG A 188 -6.49 -1.17 -11.97
C ARG A 188 -4.96 -1.10 -11.97
N ALA A 189 -4.35 -2.08 -12.61
CA ALA A 189 -2.94 -2.08 -12.99
C ALA A 189 -2.83 -2.23 -14.53
N ALA A 190 -2.00 -1.40 -15.16
CA ALA A 190 -1.85 -1.41 -16.62
C ALA A 190 -1.11 -2.64 -17.17
N THR A 191 -0.37 -3.35 -16.31
CA THR A 191 0.31 -4.60 -16.66
C THR A 191 0.37 -5.53 -15.44
N PRO A 192 0.57 -6.84 -15.64
CA PRO A 192 0.82 -7.79 -14.56
C PRO A 192 1.98 -7.36 -13.64
N SER A 193 3.09 -6.86 -14.20
CA SER A 193 4.21 -6.33 -13.42
C SER A 193 3.80 -5.17 -12.52
N VAL A 194 3.03 -4.21 -13.05
CA VAL A 194 2.51 -3.07 -12.28
C VAL A 194 1.56 -3.55 -11.19
N ALA A 195 0.80 -4.62 -11.39
CA ALA A 195 -0.06 -5.19 -10.36
C ALA A 195 0.75 -5.66 -9.14
N GLY A 196 1.87 -6.34 -9.39
CA GLY A 196 2.82 -6.70 -8.33
C GLY A 196 3.38 -5.47 -7.61
N GLU A 197 3.67 -4.38 -8.32
CA GLU A 197 4.15 -3.15 -7.69
C GLU A 197 3.08 -2.47 -6.84
N VAL A 198 1.84 -2.43 -7.30
CA VAL A 198 0.70 -1.85 -6.59
C VAL A 198 0.46 -2.53 -5.25
N VAL A 199 0.63 -3.85 -5.19
CA VAL A 199 0.53 -4.61 -3.93
C VAL A 199 1.63 -4.22 -2.94
N ILE A 200 2.84 -3.91 -3.43
CA ILE A 200 4.01 -3.66 -2.58
C ILE A 200 4.22 -2.18 -2.24
N LEU A 201 3.74 -1.24 -3.07
CA LEU A 201 4.01 0.20 -2.95
C LEU A 201 3.70 0.74 -1.54
N ASN A 202 2.66 0.21 -0.90
CA ASN A 202 2.25 0.62 0.44
C ASN A 202 3.30 0.27 1.53
N LYS A 203 4.18 -0.71 1.29
CA LYS A 203 5.19 -1.13 2.27
C LYS A 203 6.38 -0.20 2.32
N THR A 204 6.94 0.21 1.17
CA THR A 204 8.15 1.05 1.16
C THR A 204 7.90 2.36 1.88
N GLU A 205 6.75 2.97 1.61
CA GLU A 205 6.27 4.16 2.30
C GLU A 205 6.09 3.90 3.82
N THR A 206 5.48 2.78 4.20
CA THR A 206 5.30 2.43 5.62
C THR A 206 6.64 2.25 6.36
N VAL A 207 7.64 1.61 5.74
CA VAL A 207 8.97 1.43 6.36
C VAL A 207 9.68 2.76 6.55
N GLU A 208 9.57 3.67 5.58
CA GLU A 208 10.12 5.03 5.69
C GLU A 208 9.42 5.82 6.80
N ASN A 209 8.09 5.79 6.85
CA ASN A 209 7.30 6.39 7.91
C ASN A 209 7.70 5.87 9.31
N LEU A 210 7.94 4.56 9.43
CA LEU A 210 8.41 3.93 10.67
C LEU A 210 9.81 4.42 11.08
N LYS A 211 10.74 4.53 10.11
CA LYS A 211 12.08 5.08 10.35
C LYS A 211 12.02 6.54 10.79
N GLU A 212 11.17 7.35 10.15
CA GLU A 212 10.98 8.74 10.54
C GLU A 212 10.39 8.88 11.95
N ALA A 213 9.35 8.09 12.27
CA ALA A 213 8.77 8.07 13.60
C ALA A 213 9.81 7.68 14.66
N SER A 214 10.62 6.64 14.39
CA SER A 214 11.71 6.23 15.28
C SER A 214 12.75 7.35 15.48
N LYS A 215 13.12 8.05 14.41
CA LYS A 215 14.04 9.19 14.47
C LYS A 215 13.47 10.34 15.31
N LYS A 216 12.18 10.66 15.12
CA LYS A 216 11.48 11.68 15.92
C LYS A 216 11.49 11.32 17.41
N ILE A 217 11.14 10.08 17.77
CA ILE A 217 11.16 9.61 19.16
C ILE A 217 12.57 9.71 19.75
N LYS A 218 13.59 9.24 19.04
CA LYS A 218 15.00 9.33 19.49
C LYS A 218 15.42 10.78 19.76
N ASN A 219 15.02 11.71 18.89
CA ASN A 219 15.34 13.12 19.06
C ASN A 219 14.62 13.74 20.27
N LEU A 220 13.33 13.43 20.47
CA LEU A 220 12.56 13.90 21.63
C LEU A 220 13.16 13.39 22.95
N VAL A 221 13.51 12.11 23.01
CA VAL A 221 14.16 11.51 24.19
C VAL A 221 15.51 12.18 24.46
N LYS A 222 16.35 12.36 23.43
CA LYS A 222 17.65 13.05 23.59
C LYS A 222 17.49 14.47 24.10
N SER A 223 16.55 15.24 23.54
CA SER A 223 16.28 16.61 23.98
C SER A 223 15.80 16.65 25.42
N LYS A 224 14.88 15.75 25.82
CA LYS A 224 14.38 15.68 27.20
C LYS A 224 15.49 15.29 28.18
N MET A 225 16.34 14.32 27.84
CA MET A 225 17.50 13.93 28.64
C MET A 225 18.50 15.09 28.78
N ALA A 226 18.73 15.88 27.73
CA ALA A 226 19.63 17.02 27.79
C ALA A 226 19.12 18.11 28.75
N ILE A 227 17.80 18.36 28.75
CA ILE A 227 17.15 19.30 29.68
C ILE A 227 17.27 18.79 31.12
N LEU A 228 16.89 17.53 31.38
CA LEU A 228 16.97 16.94 32.71
C LEU A 228 18.41 16.89 33.23
N LYS A 229 19.39 16.62 32.36
CA LYS A 229 20.81 16.66 32.74
C LYS A 229 21.28 18.07 33.07
N LYS A 230 20.82 19.10 32.36
CA LYS A 230 21.08 20.50 32.72
C LYS A 230 20.46 20.87 34.06
N GLU A 231 19.20 20.50 34.30
CA GLU A 231 18.52 20.73 35.58
C GLU A 231 19.22 20.01 36.72
N PHE A 232 19.60 18.74 36.52
CA PHE A 232 20.35 17.97 37.50
C PHE A 232 21.69 18.61 37.82
N ASN A 233 22.45 19.02 36.80
CA ASN A 233 23.72 19.74 36.98
C ASN A 233 23.52 21.09 37.68
N PHE A 234 22.43 21.80 37.39
CA PHE A 234 22.10 23.07 38.06
C PHE A 234 21.75 22.86 39.55
N LEU A 235 20.98 21.82 39.88
CA LEU A 235 20.63 21.48 41.26
C LEU A 235 21.85 21.01 42.06
N THR A 236 22.68 20.13 41.48
CA THR A 236 23.90 19.61 42.11
C THR A 236 25.00 20.68 42.23
N SER A 237 25.03 21.68 41.34
CA SER A 237 25.96 22.80 41.45
C SER A 237 25.57 23.84 42.52
N ARG A 238 24.43 23.69 43.19
CA ARG A 238 24.07 24.57 44.31
C ARG A 238 25.00 24.34 45.50
N ARG A 239 25.51 25.45 46.05
CA ARG A 239 26.40 25.49 47.24
C ARG A 239 25.94 24.63 48.42
N ILE A 240 24.62 24.49 48.60
CA ILE A 240 23.99 23.70 49.67
C ILE A 240 24.36 22.21 49.56
N PHE A 241 24.49 21.66 48.35
CA PHE A 241 24.86 20.26 48.11
C PHE A 241 26.38 20.06 47.94
N ILE A 242 27.15 21.11 47.60
CA ILE A 242 28.61 21.02 47.41
C ILE A 242 29.38 21.13 48.73
N LYS A 243 28.96 22.01 49.66
CA LYS A 243 29.62 22.19 50.96
C LYS A 243 28.60 22.40 52.08
N PRO A 244 27.88 21.35 52.50
CA PRO A 244 26.91 21.43 53.61
C PRO A 244 27.55 21.89 54.92
N GLU A 245 28.84 21.60 55.11
CA GLU A 245 29.65 22.09 56.24
C GLU A 245 29.64 23.62 56.37
N THR A 246 29.48 24.37 55.27
CA THR A 246 29.43 25.85 55.34
C THR A 246 28.21 26.36 56.11
N ILE A 247 27.09 25.64 56.04
CA ILE A 247 25.87 25.96 56.78
C ILE A 247 26.07 25.57 58.25
N LEU A 248 26.57 24.36 58.50
CA LEU A 248 26.86 23.87 59.86
C LEU A 248 27.89 24.74 60.58
N ASN A 249 28.93 25.19 59.89
CA ASN A 249 29.96 26.06 60.45
C ASN A 249 29.42 27.43 60.87
N LYS A 250 28.43 27.99 60.15
CA LYS A 250 27.74 29.21 60.61
C LYS A 250 26.97 28.98 61.91
N PHE A 251 26.26 27.86 62.04
CA PHE A 251 25.55 27.53 63.28
C PHE A 251 26.51 27.25 64.44
N ASN A 252 27.61 26.53 64.19
CA ASN A 252 28.64 26.24 65.18
C ASN A 252 29.36 27.52 65.65
N GLN A 253 29.64 28.45 64.74
CA GLN A 253 30.25 29.74 65.07
C GLN A 253 29.31 30.59 65.94
N ALA A 254 28.03 30.67 65.57
CA ALA A 254 27.03 31.37 66.38
C ALA A 254 26.83 30.75 67.77
N ALA A 255 26.82 29.41 67.86
CA ALA A 255 26.75 28.69 69.13
C ALA A 255 28.00 28.96 69.99
N GLY A 256 29.19 28.99 69.38
CA GLY A 256 30.44 29.34 70.05
C GLY A 256 30.42 30.75 70.64
N GLU A 257 29.97 31.75 69.86
CA GLU A 257 29.83 33.13 70.33
C GLU A 257 28.84 33.27 71.50
N LEU A 258 27.70 32.56 71.44
CA LEU A 258 26.72 32.51 72.51
C LEU A 258 27.30 31.86 73.78
N CYS A 259 28.04 30.76 73.66
CA CYS A 259 28.73 30.12 74.78
C CYS A 259 29.75 31.07 75.44
N ILE A 260 30.55 31.78 74.64
CA ILE A 260 31.52 32.76 75.16
C ILE A 260 30.81 33.88 75.93
N LYS A 261 29.71 34.43 75.37
CA LYS A 261 28.90 35.45 76.06
C LYS A 261 28.28 34.93 77.36
N LEU A 262 27.75 33.70 77.36
CA LEU A 262 27.15 33.07 78.53
C LEU A 262 28.19 32.91 79.65
N ILE A 263 29.35 32.33 79.35
CA ILE A 263 30.44 32.12 80.31
C ILE A 263 30.93 33.46 80.86
N GLY A 264 31.09 34.47 80.00
CA GLY A 264 31.46 35.83 80.42
C GLY A 264 30.45 36.43 81.40
N ASN A 265 29.15 36.31 81.11
CA ASN A 265 28.08 36.80 81.97
C ASN A 265 28.01 36.05 83.31
N MET A 266 28.19 34.72 83.30
CA MET A 266 28.24 33.91 84.53
C MET A 266 29.42 34.31 85.41
N LYS A 267 30.62 34.46 84.85
CA LYS A 267 31.81 34.92 85.59
C LYS A 267 31.58 36.32 86.19
N ARG A 268 30.92 37.21 85.46
CA ARG A 268 30.56 38.55 85.96
C ARG A 268 29.58 38.48 87.14
N LEU A 269 28.56 37.62 87.06
CA LEU A 269 27.60 37.40 88.16
C LEU A 269 28.28 36.82 89.41
N ILE A 270 29.16 35.83 89.24
CA ILE A 270 29.91 35.23 90.35
C ILE A 270 30.78 36.28 91.04
N ARG A 271 31.56 37.06 90.28
CA ARG A 271 32.40 38.14 90.85
C ARG A 271 31.57 39.23 91.54
N ALA A 272 30.42 39.60 90.97
CA ALA A 272 29.53 40.57 91.60
C ALA A 272 29.01 40.05 92.95
N ARG A 273 28.70 38.75 93.02
CA ARG A 273 28.23 38.08 94.23
C ARG A 273 29.33 37.91 95.28
N GLU A 274 30.54 37.54 94.88
CA GLU A 274 31.73 37.51 95.74
C GLU A 274 32.03 38.89 96.34
N LYS A 275 31.97 39.94 95.52
CA LYS A 275 32.16 41.32 95.99
C LYS A 275 31.06 41.73 96.98
N TYR A 276 29.81 41.35 96.74
CA TYR A 276 28.71 41.58 97.66
C TYR A 276 28.90 40.87 99.00
N TYR A 277 29.32 39.60 99.01
CA TYR A 277 29.63 38.87 100.24
C TYR A 277 30.81 39.47 101.00
N LEU A 278 31.88 39.88 100.31
CA LEU A 278 33.03 40.56 100.93
C LEU A 278 32.66 41.91 101.54
N THR A 279 31.60 42.58 101.05
CA THR A 279 31.09 43.85 101.61
C THR A 279 30.16 43.64 102.81
N ILE A 280 29.61 42.43 103.00
CA ILE A 280 28.74 42.08 104.14
C ILE A 280 29.55 41.53 105.32
N VAL A 281 30.74 40.97 105.06
CA VAL A 281 31.61 40.35 106.08
C VAL A 281 32.67 41.34 106.62
N SER A 282 32.76 42.54 106.05
CA SER A 282 33.56 43.68 106.54
C SER A 282 32.69 44.71 107.26
#